data_AF-A0A7V9GS79-F1
#
_entry.id   AF-A0A7V9GS79-F1
#
_cell.length_a   1.000
_cell.length_b   1.000
_cell.length_c   1.000
_cell.angle_alpha   90.00
_cell.angle_beta   90.00
_cell.angle_gamma   90.00
#
_symmetry.space_group_name_H-M   'P 1'
#
loop_
_entity.id
_entity.type
_entity.pdbx_description
1 polymer ?
#
loop_
_entity_poly.entity_id
_entity_poly.type
_entity_poly.pdbx_seq_one_letter_code
_entity_poly.pdbx_strand_id
1 'polypeptide(L)'
;MSRRSLRQALGTATAALALCVAPAAASPGQESIFMDDPLLVYGTDERVDATLARLKAMGADRVRITMLWRNIAPQPLAGKRPEFDASDPDAYPAGAWDPYDRVMRLAAKHDIGVLMNPTGPGPTWATAPAPRPSLQPTYGPSPTEYREFVTAAGRRYS
;
A
#
# COMPACT_ATOMS: atom_id res chain seq x y z
N MET A 1 -29.60 -52.67 19.16
CA MET A 1 -29.89 -51.22 19.22
C MET A 1 -31.02 -50.90 18.25
N SER A 2 -32.07 -50.23 18.71
CA SER A 2 -33.23 -49.88 17.86
C SER A 2 -32.86 -48.72 16.91
N ARG A 3 -33.39 -48.74 15.68
CA ARG A 3 -33.25 -47.63 14.70
C ARG A 3 -33.67 -46.27 15.28
N ARG A 4 -34.52 -46.29 16.31
CA ARG A 4 -34.99 -45.11 17.06
C ARG A 4 -33.90 -44.53 17.96
N SER A 5 -33.13 -45.39 18.62
CA SER A 5 -31.99 -45.02 19.49
C SER A 5 -30.84 -44.41 18.68
N LEU A 6 -30.59 -44.94 17.48
CA LEU A 6 -29.53 -44.43 16.59
C LEU A 6 -29.89 -43.04 16.02
N ARG A 7 -31.16 -42.81 15.66
CA ARG A 7 -31.65 -41.49 15.19
C ARG A 7 -31.63 -40.43 16.29
N GLN A 8 -31.97 -40.80 17.51
CA GLN A 8 -31.90 -39.90 18.66
C GLN A 8 -30.46 -39.51 18.97
N ALA A 9 -29.53 -40.48 19.03
CA ALA A 9 -28.11 -40.21 19.25
C ALA A 9 -27.49 -39.33 18.15
N LEU A 10 -27.88 -39.53 16.89
CA LEU A 10 -27.42 -38.69 15.78
C LEU A 10 -27.95 -37.25 15.90
N GLY A 11 -29.22 -37.07 16.28
CA GLY A 11 -29.84 -35.76 16.46
C GLY A 11 -29.23 -34.95 17.61
N THR A 12 -28.91 -35.57 18.75
CA THR A 12 -28.22 -34.90 19.86
C THR A 12 -26.78 -34.52 19.52
N ALA A 13 -26.07 -35.37 18.77
CA ALA A 13 -24.70 -35.06 18.33
C ALA A 13 -24.66 -33.83 17.39
N THR A 14 -25.61 -33.72 16.45
CA THR A 14 -25.69 -32.57 15.54
C THR A 14 -26.05 -31.27 16.28
N ALA A 15 -26.94 -31.32 17.27
CA ALA A 15 -27.28 -30.16 18.10
C ALA A 15 -26.10 -29.70 18.98
N ALA A 16 -25.30 -30.64 19.50
CA ALA A 16 -24.09 -30.32 20.27
C ALA A 16 -22.99 -29.68 19.41
N LEU A 17 -22.83 -30.12 18.16
CA LEU A 17 -21.89 -29.52 17.20
C LEU A 17 -22.30 -28.10 16.78
N ALA A 18 -23.60 -27.81 16.67
CA ALA A 18 -24.10 -26.47 16.36
C ALA A 18 -23.85 -25.44 17.48
N LEU A 19 -23.78 -25.89 18.74
CA LEU A 19 -23.48 -25.04 19.91
C LEU A 19 -22.00 -24.73 20.08
N CYS A 20 -21.11 -25.49 19.42
CA CYS A 20 -19.66 -25.29 19.47
C CYS A 20 -19.11 -24.43 18.32
N VAL A 21 -19.96 -23.92 17.44
CA VAL A 21 -19.56 -22.93 16.43
C VAL A 21 -19.53 -21.56 17.11
N ALA A 22 -18.53 -21.35 17.97
CA ALA A 22 -18.16 -19.97 18.31
C ALA A 22 -17.76 -19.32 16.98
N PRO A 23 -18.33 -18.16 16.60
CA PRO A 23 -17.78 -17.40 15.49
C PRO A 23 -16.29 -17.23 15.79
N ALA A 24 -15.43 -17.57 14.81
CA ALA A 24 -14.04 -17.17 14.87
C ALA A 24 -14.04 -15.65 14.86
N ALA A 25 -14.10 -15.05 16.05
CA ALA A 25 -14.19 -13.63 16.22
C ALA A 25 -12.83 -13.05 15.83
N ALA A 26 -12.75 -12.55 14.60
CA ALA A 26 -11.66 -11.67 14.20
C ALA A 26 -11.59 -10.51 15.20
N SER A 27 -10.38 -10.06 15.51
CA SER A 27 -10.20 -8.87 16.35
C SER A 27 -11.01 -7.71 15.74
N PRO A 28 -11.71 -6.89 16.53
CA PRO A 28 -12.42 -5.71 16.01
C PRO A 28 -11.53 -4.72 15.24
N GLY A 29 -10.21 -4.81 15.41
CA GLY A 29 -9.22 -4.02 14.66
C GLY A 29 -8.46 -4.81 13.59
N GLN A 30 -8.92 -6.00 13.22
CA GLN A 30 -8.29 -6.78 12.15
C GLN A 30 -8.62 -6.16 10.79
N GLU A 31 -7.60 -5.77 10.04
CA GLU A 31 -7.74 -5.21 8.69
C GLU A 31 -7.27 -6.20 7.62
N SER A 32 -7.98 -6.22 6.48
CA SER A 32 -7.56 -6.89 5.25
C SER A 32 -6.85 -5.89 4.33
N ILE A 33 -5.58 -6.16 4.04
CA ILE A 33 -4.73 -5.26 3.23
C ILE A 33 -4.27 -5.97 1.96
N PHE A 34 -4.44 -5.32 0.81
CA PHE A 34 -3.98 -5.81 -0.50
C PHE A 34 -2.92 -4.89 -1.10
N MET A 35 -2.04 -5.43 -1.95
CA MET A 35 -1.01 -4.68 -2.65
C MET A 35 -0.86 -5.19 -4.07
N ASP A 36 -0.95 -4.29 -5.04
CA ASP A 36 -0.71 -4.56 -6.47
C ASP A 36 -0.36 -3.25 -7.18
N ASP A 37 0.90 -2.79 -7.04
CA ASP A 37 1.34 -1.52 -7.64
C ASP A 37 1.19 -1.47 -9.17
N PRO A 38 1.43 -2.56 -9.94
CA PRO A 38 1.14 -2.57 -11.38
C PRO A 38 -0.30 -2.17 -11.72
N LEU A 39 -1.28 -2.64 -10.94
CA LEU A 39 -2.69 -2.31 -11.16
C LEU A 39 -3.12 -0.99 -10.50
N LEU A 40 -2.56 -0.66 -9.34
CA LEU A 40 -2.97 0.48 -8.51
C LEU A 40 -2.16 1.75 -8.80
N VAL A 41 -0.83 1.68 -8.81
CA VAL A 41 0.03 2.86 -9.02
C VAL A 41 0.21 3.10 -10.51
N TYR A 42 0.56 2.07 -11.29
CA TYR A 42 0.94 2.20 -12.69
C TYR A 42 -0.22 1.95 -13.69
N GLY A 43 -1.44 1.75 -13.20
CA GLY A 43 -2.65 1.60 -14.01
C GLY A 43 -3.24 2.93 -14.51
N THR A 44 -4.11 2.86 -15.52
CA THR A 44 -4.98 3.98 -15.91
C THR A 44 -6.08 4.21 -14.87
N ASP A 45 -6.74 5.37 -14.89
CA ASP A 45 -7.89 5.68 -14.03
C ASP A 45 -8.95 4.56 -14.03
N GLU A 46 -9.33 4.05 -15.20
CA GLU A 46 -10.33 3.00 -15.33
C GLU A 46 -9.85 1.69 -14.70
N ARG A 47 -8.56 1.37 -14.84
CA ARG A 47 -7.98 0.15 -14.27
C ARG A 47 -7.86 0.23 -12.76
N VAL A 48 -7.45 1.37 -12.24
CA VAL A 48 -7.33 1.60 -10.81
C VAL A 48 -8.72 1.55 -10.17
N ASP A 49 -9.71 2.22 -10.76
CA ASP A 49 -11.09 2.23 -10.27
C ASP A 49 -11.70 0.81 -10.26
N ALA A 50 -11.55 0.06 -11.35
CA ALA A 50 -12.05 -1.31 -11.44
C ALA A 50 -11.34 -2.26 -10.45
N THR A 51 -10.04 -2.09 -10.26
CA THR A 51 -9.25 -2.86 -9.29
C THR A 51 -9.76 -2.59 -7.87
N LEU A 52 -9.91 -1.32 -7.49
CA LEU A 52 -10.39 -0.93 -6.17
C LEU A 52 -11.83 -1.40 -5.91
N ALA A 53 -12.72 -1.29 -6.89
CA ALA A 53 -14.07 -1.84 -6.79
C ALA A 53 -14.06 -3.35 -6.51
N ARG A 54 -13.19 -4.10 -7.21
CA ARG A 54 -13.03 -5.54 -7.00
C ARG A 54 -12.45 -5.86 -5.62
N LEU A 55 -11.44 -5.12 -5.17
CA LEU A 55 -10.85 -5.30 -3.84
C LEU A 55 -11.88 -5.02 -2.75
N LYS A 56 -12.69 -3.97 -2.90
CA LYS A 56 -13.77 -3.66 -1.97
C LYS A 56 -14.79 -4.80 -1.89
N ALA A 57 -15.21 -5.33 -3.04
CA ALA A 57 -16.14 -6.46 -3.11
C ALA A 57 -15.60 -7.74 -2.44
N MET A 58 -14.27 -7.89 -2.34
CA MET A 58 -13.60 -9.00 -1.64
C MET A 58 -13.38 -8.72 -0.13
N GLY A 59 -13.79 -7.56 0.37
CA GLY A 59 -13.65 -7.20 1.79
C GLY A 59 -12.31 -6.54 2.14
N ALA A 60 -11.62 -5.91 1.17
CA ALA A 60 -10.43 -5.12 1.48
C ALA A 60 -10.78 -3.87 2.31
N ASP A 61 -10.05 -3.66 3.40
CA ASP A 61 -10.11 -2.45 4.22
C ASP A 61 -9.11 -1.41 3.72
N ARG A 62 -7.92 -1.87 3.32
CA ARG A 62 -6.86 -1.00 2.78
C ARG A 62 -6.18 -1.57 1.56
N VAL A 63 -5.62 -0.67 0.76
CA VAL A 63 -4.53 -1.00 -0.17
C VAL A 63 -3.22 -0.45 0.36
N ARG A 64 -2.14 -1.21 0.20
CA ARG A 64 -0.78 -0.72 0.35
C ARG A 64 -0.24 -0.35 -1.03
N ILE A 65 0.39 0.81 -1.13
CA ILE A 65 1.07 1.25 -2.36
C ILE A 65 2.51 1.64 -2.09
N THR A 66 3.40 1.26 -3.00
CA THR A 66 4.82 1.62 -2.92
C THR A 66 5.07 2.98 -3.55
N MET A 67 5.64 3.89 -2.76
CA MET A 67 6.04 5.22 -3.22
C MET A 67 7.56 5.27 -3.37
N LEU A 68 8.04 5.03 -4.61
CA LEU A 68 9.46 5.03 -4.92
C LEU A 68 9.97 6.47 -5.02
N TRP A 69 10.84 6.87 -4.10
CA TRP A 69 11.41 8.22 -4.04
C TRP A 69 12.03 8.66 -5.39
N ARG A 70 12.79 7.76 -6.03
CA ARG A 70 13.42 8.00 -7.34
C ARG A 70 12.42 8.37 -8.46
N ASN A 71 11.19 7.87 -8.40
CA ASN A 71 10.19 8.13 -9.44
C ASN A 71 9.56 9.53 -9.30
N ILE A 72 9.70 10.14 -8.12
CA ILE A 72 9.10 11.43 -7.80
C ILE A 72 10.17 12.52 -7.85
N ALA A 73 11.38 12.21 -7.39
CA ALA A 73 12.48 13.16 -7.28
C ALA A 73 12.88 13.82 -8.61
N PRO A 74 13.21 15.13 -8.61
CA PRO A 74 13.71 15.81 -9.79
C PRO A 74 15.07 15.27 -10.23
N GLN A 75 15.26 15.17 -11.55
CA GLN A 75 16.51 14.72 -12.19
C GLN A 75 17.14 13.50 -11.48
N PRO A 76 16.40 12.37 -11.35
CA PRO A 76 16.76 11.31 -10.40
C PRO A 76 18.03 10.54 -10.78
N LEU A 77 18.56 10.74 -11.99
CA LEU A 77 19.80 10.14 -12.48
C LEU A 77 21.00 11.10 -12.42
N ALA A 78 20.77 12.37 -12.06
CA ALA A 78 21.85 13.35 -11.99
C ALA A 78 22.81 13.00 -10.84
N GLY A 79 24.11 13.16 -11.08
CA GLY A 79 25.13 12.99 -10.05
C GLY A 79 25.19 14.14 -9.04
N LYS A 80 24.47 15.24 -9.30
CA LYS A 80 24.38 16.41 -8.41
C LYS A 80 22.92 16.71 -8.11
N ARG A 81 22.66 17.12 -6.86
CA ARG A 81 21.33 17.52 -6.40
C ARG A 81 20.90 18.80 -7.13
N PRO A 82 19.69 18.84 -7.74
CA PRO A 82 19.18 20.08 -8.32
C PRO A 82 18.82 21.10 -7.23
N GLU A 83 18.70 22.38 -7.60
CA GLU A 83 18.20 23.42 -6.70
C GLU A 83 16.67 23.36 -6.65
N PHE A 84 16.13 22.98 -5.48
CA PHE A 84 14.70 22.97 -5.17
C PHE A 84 14.50 22.79 -3.65
N ASP A 85 13.32 23.18 -3.16
CA ASP A 85 12.87 22.86 -1.80
C ASP A 85 12.32 21.43 -1.78
N ALA A 86 13.08 20.49 -1.22
CA ALA A 86 12.67 19.09 -1.16
C ALA A 86 11.55 18.82 -0.13
N SER A 87 11.24 19.80 0.72
CA SER A 87 10.16 19.72 1.72
C SER A 87 8.82 20.18 1.16
N ASP A 88 8.83 20.93 0.06
CA ASP A 88 7.64 21.45 -0.61
C ASP A 88 7.16 20.47 -1.69
N PRO A 89 5.96 19.87 -1.56
CA PRO A 89 5.45 18.96 -2.58
C PRO A 89 5.26 19.62 -3.95
N ASP A 90 5.06 20.94 -4.01
CA ASP A 90 4.84 21.67 -5.27
C ASP A 90 6.15 22.01 -6.00
N ALA A 91 7.31 21.83 -5.35
CA ALA A 91 8.62 21.99 -5.97
C ALA A 91 9.08 20.75 -6.78
N TYR A 92 8.31 19.66 -6.75
CA TYR A 92 8.58 18.45 -7.52
C TYR A 92 8.12 18.58 -8.98
N PRO A 93 8.66 17.77 -9.92
CA PRO A 93 8.25 17.83 -11.32
C PRO A 93 6.73 17.68 -11.50
N ALA A 94 6.15 18.44 -12.42
CA ALA A 94 4.74 18.30 -12.77
C ALA A 94 4.43 16.84 -13.16
N GLY A 95 3.36 16.30 -12.58
CA GLY A 95 2.94 14.92 -12.80
C GLY A 95 3.63 13.87 -11.92
N ALA A 96 4.64 14.24 -11.12
CA ALA A 96 5.37 13.28 -10.28
C ALA A 96 4.48 12.60 -9.23
N TRP A 97 3.45 13.30 -8.76
CA TRP A 97 2.51 12.80 -7.75
C TRP A 97 1.25 12.15 -8.34
N ASP A 98 0.94 12.39 -9.61
CA ASP A 98 -0.34 11.98 -10.25
C ASP A 98 -0.71 10.51 -10.03
N PRO A 99 0.22 9.53 -10.09
CA PRO A 99 -0.13 8.13 -9.83
C PRO A 99 -0.70 7.91 -8.43
N TYR A 100 -0.16 8.60 -7.45
CA TYR A 100 -0.54 8.47 -6.05
C TYR A 100 -1.80 9.28 -5.76
N ASP A 101 -1.93 10.49 -6.31
CA ASP A 101 -3.15 11.29 -6.21
C ASP A 101 -4.36 10.55 -6.81
N ARG A 102 -4.16 9.85 -7.93
CA ARG A 102 -5.16 8.97 -8.54
C ARG A 102 -5.59 7.88 -7.58
N VAL A 103 -4.65 7.17 -6.95
CA VAL A 103 -4.98 6.11 -5.99
C VAL A 103 -5.73 6.69 -4.80
N MET A 104 -5.27 7.81 -4.22
CA MET A 104 -5.94 8.44 -3.07
C MET A 104 -7.38 8.81 -3.39
N ARG A 105 -7.60 9.49 -4.52
CA ARG A 105 -8.94 9.90 -4.97
C ARG A 105 -9.85 8.71 -5.25
N LEU A 106 -9.36 7.69 -5.97
CA LEU A 106 -10.18 6.53 -6.34
C LEU A 106 -10.41 5.59 -5.15
N ALA A 107 -9.44 5.42 -4.24
CA ALA A 107 -9.62 4.60 -3.05
C ALA A 107 -10.66 5.22 -2.10
N ALA A 108 -10.64 6.55 -1.94
CA ALA A 108 -11.66 7.27 -1.19
C ALA A 108 -13.07 7.05 -1.77
N LYS A 109 -13.23 7.01 -3.10
CA LYS A 109 -14.51 6.69 -3.77
C LYS A 109 -15.06 5.31 -3.42
N HIS A 110 -14.20 4.34 -3.07
CA HIS A 110 -14.58 2.96 -2.74
C HIS A 110 -14.55 2.65 -1.23
N ASP A 111 -14.40 3.67 -0.37
CA ASP A 111 -14.22 3.50 1.08
C ASP A 111 -13.08 2.53 1.42
N ILE A 112 -11.95 2.65 0.72
CA ILE A 112 -10.72 1.89 0.96
C ILE A 112 -9.66 2.85 1.53
N GLY A 113 -9.05 2.48 2.66
CA GLY A 113 -7.91 3.22 3.20
C GLY A 113 -6.63 2.98 2.40
N VAL A 114 -5.71 3.94 2.41
CA VAL A 114 -4.42 3.80 1.72
C VAL A 114 -3.29 3.76 2.73
N LEU A 115 -2.54 2.66 2.74
CA LEU A 115 -1.26 2.53 3.44
C LEU A 115 -0.13 2.87 2.46
N MET A 116 0.31 4.12 2.49
CA MET A 116 1.41 4.57 1.66
C MET A 116 2.75 4.12 2.23
N ASN A 117 3.61 3.55 1.39
CA ASN A 117 4.96 3.12 1.77
C ASN A 117 6.02 3.91 0.99
N PRO A 118 6.45 5.09 1.49
CA PRO A 118 7.65 5.77 1.00
C PRO A 118 8.86 4.86 1.17
N THR A 119 9.62 4.66 0.09
CA THR A 119 10.78 3.77 0.09
C THR A 119 11.76 4.08 -1.05
N GLY A 120 12.88 3.36 -1.06
CA GLY A 120 13.87 3.38 -2.13
C GLY A 120 13.46 2.53 -3.35
N PRO A 121 14.13 2.71 -4.51
CA PRO A 121 15.38 3.45 -4.65
C PRO A 121 15.20 4.97 -4.53
N GLY A 122 16.27 5.64 -4.09
CA GLY A 122 16.38 7.10 -4.09
C GLY A 122 17.01 7.62 -5.39
N PRO A 123 16.98 8.95 -5.62
CA PRO A 123 17.72 9.55 -6.72
C PRO A 123 19.24 9.42 -6.50
N THR A 124 20.02 9.34 -7.57
CA THR A 124 21.49 9.16 -7.52
C THR A 124 22.18 10.24 -6.71
N TRP A 125 21.72 11.49 -6.79
CA TRP A 125 22.27 12.60 -6.03
C TRP A 125 22.00 12.54 -4.52
N ALA A 126 21.14 11.62 -4.07
CA ALA A 126 20.83 11.38 -2.66
C ALA A 126 21.31 10.02 -2.15
N THR A 127 22.12 9.28 -2.92
CA THR A 127 22.70 8.01 -2.48
C THR A 127 24.22 8.07 -2.49
N ALA A 128 24.84 7.39 -1.53
CA ALA A 128 26.29 7.26 -1.50
C ALA A 128 26.78 6.38 -2.68
N PRO A 129 28.03 6.57 -3.14
CA PRO A 129 28.65 5.61 -4.05
C PRO A 129 28.65 4.21 -3.45
N ALA A 130 28.08 3.26 -4.16
CA ALA A 130 27.97 1.89 -3.70
C ALA A 130 29.25 1.10 -3.96
N PRO A 131 29.60 0.14 -3.08
CA PRO A 131 30.74 -0.75 -3.31
C PRO A 131 30.52 -1.70 -4.49
N ARG A 132 29.26 -1.86 -4.96
CA ARG A 132 28.88 -2.69 -6.11
C ARG A 132 27.75 -2.01 -6.88
N PRO A 133 27.74 -2.06 -8.23
CA PRO A 133 26.69 -1.44 -9.04
C PRO A 133 25.27 -1.87 -8.69
N SER A 134 25.06 -3.12 -8.29
CA SER A 134 23.74 -3.66 -7.93
C SER A 134 23.11 -3.02 -6.69
N LEU A 135 23.92 -2.37 -5.83
CA LEU A 135 23.45 -1.70 -4.62
C LEU A 135 23.24 -0.20 -4.83
N GLN A 136 23.75 0.39 -5.92
CA GLN A 136 23.72 1.84 -6.14
C GLN A 136 22.34 2.51 -5.98
N PRO A 137 21.21 1.89 -6.39
CA PRO A 137 19.89 2.51 -6.22
C PRO A 137 19.44 2.64 -4.75
N THR A 138 20.02 1.88 -3.82
CA THR A 138 19.54 1.75 -2.44
C THR A 138 20.64 1.90 -1.37
N TYR A 139 21.90 2.06 -1.78
CA TYR A 139 23.03 2.14 -0.87
C TYR A 139 23.19 3.53 -0.27
N GLY A 140 23.27 3.59 1.06
CA GLY A 140 23.57 4.82 1.81
C GLY A 140 22.71 6.03 1.39
N PRO A 141 21.37 5.94 1.44
CA PRO A 141 20.53 7.10 1.18
C PRO A 141 20.81 8.21 2.20
N SER A 142 20.86 9.45 1.74
CA SER A 142 21.02 10.62 2.60
C SER A 142 19.83 10.74 3.57
N PRO A 143 20.04 10.66 4.89
CA PRO A 143 18.95 10.76 5.87
C PRO A 143 18.25 12.12 5.83
N THR A 144 18.98 13.19 5.55
CA THR A 144 18.44 14.55 5.43
C THR A 144 17.52 14.65 4.21
N GLU A 145 18.00 14.25 3.04
CA GLU A 145 17.19 14.33 1.81
C GLU A 145 15.96 13.43 1.88
N TYR A 146 16.08 12.26 2.52
CA TYR A 146 14.94 11.37 2.71
C TYR A 146 13.89 11.95 3.68
N ARG A 147 14.33 12.67 4.72
CA ARG A 147 13.43 13.39 5.63
C ARG A 147 12.64 14.46 4.88
N GLU A 148 13.30 15.25 4.03
CA GLU A 148 12.62 16.28 3.24
C GLU A 148 11.59 15.66 2.32
N PHE A 149 11.94 14.59 1.60
CA PHE A 149 10.99 13.86 0.76
C PHE A 149 9.76 13.33 1.52
N VAL A 150 9.98 12.70 2.67
CA VAL A 150 8.86 12.20 3.50
C VAL A 150 8.04 13.37 4.07
N THR A 151 8.66 14.53 4.33
CA THR A 151 7.96 15.75 4.73
C THR A 151 7.08 16.28 3.62
N ALA A 152 7.58 16.34 2.38
CA ALA A 152 6.79 16.74 1.22
C ALA A 152 5.59 15.79 0.99
N ALA A 153 5.83 14.47 1.04
CA ALA A 153 4.76 13.49 0.96
C ALA A 153 3.73 13.68 2.09
N GLY A 154 4.19 13.88 3.32
CA GLY A 154 3.30 14.15 4.46
C GLY A 154 2.43 15.40 4.27
N ARG A 155 3.02 16.50 3.81
CA ARG A 155 2.29 17.75 3.53
C ARG A 155 1.27 17.60 2.41
N ARG A 156 1.55 16.78 1.40
CA ARG A 156 0.64 16.56 0.26
C ARG A 156 -0.63 15.80 0.64
N TYR A 157 -0.53 14.85 1.58
CA TYR A 157 -1.61 13.90 1.89
C TYR A 157 -2.19 14.06 3.31
N SER A 158 -1.90 15.16 4.01
CA SER A 158 -2.46 15.51 5.33
C SER A 158 -3.73 16.35 5.24
#